data_AF-A0A7S9KTU9-F1
#
_entry.id   AF-A0A7S9KTU9-F1
#
_cell.length_a   1.000
_cell.length_b   1.000
_cell.length_c   1.000
_cell.angle_alpha   90.00
_cell.angle_beta   90.00
_cell.angle_gamma   90.00
#
_symmetry.space_group_name_H-M   'P 1'
#
loop_
_entity.id
_entity.type
_entity.pdbx_description
1 polymer ?
#
loop_
_entity_poly.entity_id
_entity_poly.type
_entity_poly.pdbx_seq_one_letter_code
_entity_poly.pdbx_strand_id
1 'polypeptide(L)'
;MSPLMESIMRTDIRLVTFIAGTLSHVAYFFHGEHHMHGFAYLQVHTALFMTSTFLLYRLGLPLVEALLQTLLYDGFFLACLFGSLLVYRAFLNPLNAFPGPFIARIATFWISFRIERLRMYKAFEELHEKYGYFVRVGSQEISITHPNAVVDIFGAESVCQKSPWYDISKPQDSVLLRRTFAKHSERRAIWTRAFSVKAVRGYETRFTHTEPRCSQSLMNFPGNR
;
A
#
# COMPACT_ATOMS: atom_id res chain seq x y z
N MET A 1 -16.01 29.34 35.82
CA MET A 1 -16.67 28.05 35.50
C MET A 1 -16.49 27.14 36.71
N SER A 2 -17.49 26.38 37.15
CA SER A 2 -17.31 25.51 38.33
C SER A 2 -16.40 24.32 37.99
N PRO A 3 -15.60 23.79 38.94
CA PRO A 3 -14.67 22.68 38.68
C PRO A 3 -15.37 21.39 38.23
N LEU A 4 -16.64 21.21 38.60
CA LEU A 4 -17.49 20.12 38.13
C LEU A 4 -17.79 20.25 36.62
N MET A 5 -18.02 21.48 36.15
CA MET A 5 -18.33 21.76 34.74
C MET A 5 -17.11 21.57 33.84
N GLU A 6 -15.91 21.90 34.32
CA GLU A 6 -14.66 21.60 33.60
C GLU A 6 -14.36 20.10 33.51
N SER A 7 -14.68 19.33 34.55
CA SER A 7 -14.48 17.87 34.56
C SER A 7 -15.42 17.15 33.58
N ILE A 8 -16.69 17.56 33.56
CA ILE A 8 -17.71 17.02 32.63
C ILE A 8 -17.31 17.33 31.19
N MET A 9 -16.99 18.60 30.89
CA MET A 9 -16.61 19.04 29.54
C MET A 9 -15.32 18.33 29.03
N ARG A 10 -14.36 18.04 29.92
CA ARG A 10 -13.14 17.29 29.59
C ARG A 10 -13.39 15.80 29.33
N THR A 11 -14.42 15.22 29.95
CA THR A 11 -14.79 13.81 29.75
C THR A 11 -15.57 13.66 28.43
N ASP A 12 -16.47 14.59 28.15
CA ASP A 12 -17.27 14.61 26.92
C ASP A 12 -16.39 14.73 25.67
N ILE A 13 -15.39 15.62 25.69
CA ILE A 13 -14.52 15.82 24.52
C ILE A 13 -13.59 14.62 24.24
N ARG A 14 -13.18 13.88 25.28
CA ARG A 14 -12.44 12.62 25.12
C ARG A 14 -13.32 11.55 24.50
N LEU A 15 -14.57 11.44 24.93
CA LEU A 15 -15.53 10.51 24.32
C LEU A 15 -15.80 10.86 22.85
N VAL A 16 -15.95 12.15 22.53
CA VAL A 16 -16.12 12.62 21.15
C VAL A 16 -14.90 12.27 20.29
N THR A 17 -13.68 12.51 20.77
CA THR A 17 -12.45 12.19 20.03
C THR A 17 -12.24 10.69 19.86
N PHE A 18 -12.64 9.86 20.84
CA PHE A 18 -12.68 8.40 20.72
C PHE A 18 -13.59 7.95 19.59
N ILE A 19 -14.84 8.43 19.61
CA ILE A 19 -15.87 8.07 18.62
C ILE A 19 -15.41 8.55 17.23
N ALA A 20 -14.93 9.80 17.13
CA ALA A 20 -14.44 10.35 15.87
C ALA A 20 -13.29 9.51 15.29
N GLY A 21 -12.27 9.16 16.08
CA GLY A 21 -11.15 8.34 15.60
C GLY A 21 -11.59 6.95 15.15
N THR A 22 -12.45 6.30 15.92
CA THR A 22 -12.96 4.96 15.60
C THR A 22 -13.85 4.99 14.35
N LEU A 23 -14.74 5.96 14.24
CA LEU A 23 -15.61 6.13 13.06
C LEU A 23 -14.80 6.50 11.82
N SER A 24 -13.78 7.35 11.93
CA SER A 24 -12.90 7.65 10.80
C SER A 24 -12.24 6.37 10.25
N HIS A 25 -11.81 5.46 11.12
CA HIS A 25 -11.31 4.17 10.67
C HIS A 25 -12.42 3.34 10.01
N VAL A 26 -13.50 3.03 10.73
CA VAL A 26 -14.52 2.05 10.31
C VAL A 26 -15.36 2.53 9.12
N ALA A 27 -15.74 3.81 9.09
CA ALA A 27 -16.63 4.35 8.07
C ALA A 27 -15.90 4.80 6.79
N TYR A 28 -14.63 5.24 6.91
CA TYR A 28 -13.89 5.81 5.80
C TYR A 28 -12.65 4.99 5.42
N PHE A 29 -11.64 4.90 6.31
CA PHE A 29 -10.36 4.26 5.96
C PHE A 29 -10.45 2.75 5.75
N PHE A 30 -11.48 2.11 6.31
CA PHE A 30 -11.76 0.69 6.11
C PHE A 30 -12.34 0.40 4.72
N HIS A 31 -12.85 1.41 4.02
CA HIS A 31 -13.53 1.25 2.74
C HIS A 31 -12.75 1.90 1.60
N GLY A 32 -12.39 1.10 0.60
CA GLY A 32 -11.72 1.59 -0.59
C GLY A 32 -10.21 1.78 -0.43
N GLU A 33 -9.59 2.32 -1.49
CA GLU A 33 -8.15 2.48 -1.61
C GLU A 33 -7.74 3.94 -1.34
N HIS A 34 -6.93 4.15 -0.30
CA HIS A 34 -6.58 5.48 0.20
C HIS A 34 -5.11 5.87 0.00
N HIS A 35 -4.28 4.97 -0.55
CA HIS A 35 -2.83 5.10 -0.62
C HIS A 35 -2.34 6.31 -1.43
N MET A 36 -3.10 6.76 -2.42
CA MET A 36 -2.71 7.89 -3.28
C MET A 36 -2.98 9.27 -2.65
N HIS A 37 -3.77 9.33 -1.57
CA HIS A 37 -4.23 10.59 -0.97
C HIS A 37 -3.42 11.00 0.28
N GLY A 38 -2.28 10.36 0.54
CA GLY A 38 -1.48 10.58 1.75
C GLY A 38 -1.15 12.06 2.03
N PHE A 39 -0.72 12.80 1.00
CA PHE A 39 -0.43 14.23 1.14
C PHE A 39 -1.68 15.07 1.43
N ALA A 40 -2.82 14.74 0.82
CA ALA A 40 -4.08 15.43 1.09
C ALA A 40 -4.52 15.20 2.54
N TYR A 41 -4.35 13.99 3.07
CA TYR A 41 -4.64 13.71 4.49
C TYR A 41 -3.74 14.49 5.43
N LEU A 42 -2.45 14.64 5.12
CA LEU A 42 -1.54 15.46 5.91
C LEU A 42 -1.95 16.94 5.90
N GLN A 43 -2.35 17.47 4.74
CA GLN A 43 -2.85 18.84 4.60
C GLN A 43 -4.15 19.07 5.39
N VAL A 44 -5.12 18.16 5.29
CA VAL A 44 -6.37 18.24 6.04
C VAL A 44 -6.11 18.13 7.55
N HIS A 45 -5.27 17.19 7.99
CA HIS A 45 -4.89 17.03 9.39
C HIS A 45 -4.26 18.30 9.94
N THR A 46 -3.25 18.83 9.24
CA THR A 46 -2.57 20.07 9.66
C THR A 46 -3.51 21.27 9.71
N ALA A 47 -4.42 21.41 8.73
CA ALA A 47 -5.44 22.45 8.76
C ALA A 47 -6.41 22.28 9.95
N LEU A 48 -6.87 21.06 10.24
CA LEU A 48 -7.74 20.77 11.40
C LEU A 48 -7.03 21.05 12.73
N PHE A 49 -5.75 20.69 12.84
CA PHE A 49 -4.94 21.00 14.01
C PHE A 49 -4.79 22.51 14.24
N MET A 50 -4.45 23.26 13.18
CA MET A 50 -4.30 24.71 13.26
C MET A 50 -5.62 25.42 13.57
N THR A 51 -6.71 25.00 12.95
CA THR A 51 -8.05 25.55 13.20
C THR A 51 -8.54 25.26 14.61
N SER A 52 -8.35 24.03 15.12
CA SER A 52 -8.66 23.67 16.51
C SER A 52 -7.88 24.55 17.50
N THR A 53 -6.57 24.69 17.30
CA THR A 53 -5.71 25.54 18.14
C THR A 53 -6.19 27.00 18.12
N PHE A 54 -6.49 27.52 16.93
CA PHE A 54 -6.97 28.89 16.77
C PHE A 54 -8.33 29.11 17.44
N LEU A 55 -9.26 28.15 17.34
CA LEU A 55 -10.56 28.23 18.01
C LEU A 55 -10.40 28.24 19.53
N LEU A 56 -9.58 27.35 20.09
CA LEU A 56 -9.31 27.33 21.54
C LEU A 56 -8.68 28.65 22.01
N TYR A 57 -7.75 29.22 21.24
CA TYR A 57 -7.19 30.54 21.51
C TYR A 57 -8.26 31.65 21.46
N ARG A 58 -9.14 31.63 20.46
CA ARG A 58 -10.26 32.58 20.32
C ARG A 58 -11.30 32.47 21.44
N LEU A 59 -11.44 31.29 22.04
CA LEU A 59 -12.31 31.04 23.19
C LEU A 59 -11.69 31.50 24.54
N GLY A 60 -10.50 32.09 24.51
CA GLY A 60 -9.88 32.74 25.67
C GLY A 60 -8.77 31.93 26.35
N LEU A 61 -8.39 30.77 25.81
CA LEU A 61 -7.24 30.03 26.31
C LEU A 61 -5.94 30.71 25.88
N PRO A 62 -4.92 30.80 26.75
CA PRO A 62 -3.60 31.26 26.33
C PRO A 62 -3.03 30.29 25.29
N LEU A 63 -2.21 30.81 24.37
CA LEU A 63 -1.73 30.07 23.19
C LEU A 63 -1.08 28.72 23.56
N VAL A 64 -0.28 28.69 24.63
CA VAL A 64 0.39 27.46 25.08
C VAL A 64 -0.62 26.40 25.56
N GLU A 65 -1.65 26.81 26.30
CA GLU A 65 -2.69 25.87 26.76
C GLU A 65 -3.56 25.37 25.59
N ALA A 66 -3.91 26.24 24.65
CA ALA A 66 -4.63 25.87 23.44
C ALA A 66 -3.84 24.84 22.60
N LEU A 67 -2.53 25.02 22.48
CA LEU A 67 -1.64 24.07 21.80
C LEU A 67 -1.56 22.73 22.53
N LEU A 68 -1.35 22.72 23.85
CA LEU A 68 -1.26 21.49 24.64
C LEU A 68 -2.57 20.70 24.62
N GLN A 69 -3.71 21.39 24.71
CA GLN A 69 -5.02 20.73 24.60
C GLN A 69 -5.25 20.15 23.20
N THR A 70 -4.91 20.89 22.15
CA THR A 70 -5.04 20.39 20.77
C THR A 70 -4.15 19.16 20.55
N LEU A 71 -2.90 19.18 21.01
CA LEU A 71 -1.99 18.02 20.96
C LEU A 71 -2.55 16.80 21.68
N LEU A 72 -3.16 17.01 22.86
CA LEU A 72 -3.75 15.92 23.63
C LEU A 72 -4.97 15.30 22.91
N TYR A 73 -5.85 16.12 22.35
CA TYR A 73 -7.02 15.64 21.59
C TYR A 73 -6.62 14.99 20.28
N ASP A 74 -5.64 15.55 19.57
CA ASP A 74 -5.10 14.99 18.33
C ASP A 74 -4.42 13.64 18.58
N GLY A 75 -3.56 13.56 19.60
CA GLY A 75 -2.92 12.31 20.01
C GLY A 75 -3.93 11.24 20.39
N PHE A 76 -5.01 11.61 21.09
CA PHE A 76 -6.08 10.68 21.45
C PHE A 76 -6.89 10.22 20.23
N PHE A 77 -7.25 11.13 19.32
CA PHE A 77 -7.90 10.81 18.06
C PHE A 77 -7.06 9.81 17.24
N LEU A 78 -5.77 10.09 17.05
CA LEU A 78 -4.84 9.21 16.33
C LEU A 78 -4.68 7.85 17.03
N ALA A 79 -4.58 7.83 18.36
CA ALA A 79 -4.51 6.59 19.12
C ALA A 79 -5.75 5.72 18.91
N CYS A 80 -6.95 6.30 18.90
CA CYS A 80 -8.19 5.57 18.63
C CYS A 80 -8.29 5.09 17.18
N LEU A 81 -7.93 5.94 16.21
CA LEU A 81 -7.90 5.60 14.78
C LEU A 81 -6.97 4.40 14.52
N PHE A 82 -5.70 4.50 14.93
CA PHE A 82 -4.71 3.44 14.71
C PHE A 82 -4.97 2.24 15.62
N GLY A 83 -5.45 2.44 16.85
CA GLY A 83 -5.85 1.36 17.74
C GLY A 83 -6.96 0.50 17.13
N SER A 84 -8.00 1.12 16.57
CA SER A 84 -9.08 0.43 15.86
C SER A 84 -8.54 -0.36 14.65
N LEU A 85 -7.63 0.24 13.87
CA LEU A 85 -6.95 -0.43 12.75
C LEU A 85 -6.16 -1.66 13.19
N LEU A 86 -5.38 -1.54 14.27
CA LEU A 86 -4.53 -2.62 14.78
C LEU A 86 -5.36 -3.77 15.34
N VAL A 87 -6.41 -3.48 16.09
CA VAL A 87 -7.35 -4.48 16.61
C VAL A 87 -8.01 -5.24 15.46
N TYR A 88 -8.50 -4.53 14.44
CA TYR A 88 -9.06 -5.16 13.26
C TYR A 88 -8.04 -6.08 12.56
N ARG A 89 -6.84 -5.56 12.28
CA ARG A 89 -5.78 -6.30 11.57
C ARG A 89 -5.32 -7.55 12.30
N ALA A 90 -5.18 -7.48 13.63
CA ALA A 90 -4.68 -8.57 14.45
C ALA A 90 -5.72 -9.68 14.69
N PHE A 91 -7.01 -9.33 14.82
CA PHE A 91 -8.04 -10.26 15.30
C PHE A 91 -9.22 -10.44 14.34
N LEU A 92 -9.70 -9.39 13.68
CA LEU A 92 -10.95 -9.41 12.92
C LEU A 92 -10.77 -9.56 11.40
N ASN A 93 -9.53 -9.41 10.90
CA ASN A 93 -9.23 -9.51 9.48
C ASN A 93 -9.45 -10.96 8.99
N PRO A 94 -10.19 -11.20 7.89
CA PRO A 94 -10.45 -12.54 7.37
C PRO A 94 -9.17 -13.30 6.98
N LEU A 95 -8.09 -12.59 6.65
CA LEU A 95 -6.79 -13.19 6.36
C LEU A 95 -6.12 -13.79 7.60
N ASN A 96 -6.67 -13.62 8.81
CA ASN A 96 -6.18 -14.28 10.03
C ASN A 96 -6.35 -15.81 10.00
N ALA A 97 -7.18 -16.33 9.09
CA ALA A 97 -7.33 -17.77 8.85
C ALA A 97 -6.07 -18.40 8.25
N PHE A 98 -5.20 -17.62 7.61
CA PHE A 98 -3.98 -18.12 6.97
C PHE A 98 -2.80 -18.09 7.96
N PRO A 99 -1.95 -19.12 7.96
CA PRO A 99 -0.78 -19.18 8.83
C PRO A 99 0.28 -18.14 8.40
N GLY A 100 1.10 -17.70 9.34
CA GLY A 100 2.19 -16.77 9.09
C GLY A 100 2.66 -16.05 10.35
N PRO A 101 3.74 -15.26 10.28
CA PRO A 101 4.25 -14.51 11.42
C PRO A 101 3.22 -13.51 11.95
N PHE A 102 3.13 -13.37 13.28
CA PHE A 102 2.16 -12.44 13.89
C PHE A 102 2.37 -10.99 13.42
N ILE A 103 3.63 -10.57 13.26
CA ILE A 103 3.96 -9.23 12.77
C ILE A 103 3.40 -8.96 11.36
N ALA A 104 3.25 -10.01 10.52
CA ALA A 104 2.65 -9.90 9.19
C ALA A 104 1.16 -9.53 9.24
N ARG A 105 0.48 -9.77 10.38
CA ARG A 105 -0.92 -9.34 10.54
C ARG A 105 -1.02 -7.81 10.65
N ILE A 106 -0.04 -7.19 11.29
CA ILE A 106 -0.04 -5.78 11.65
C ILE A 106 0.62 -4.91 10.58
N ALA A 107 1.81 -5.30 10.16
CA ALA A 107 2.67 -4.53 9.27
C ALA A 107 2.96 -5.32 8.00
N THR A 108 3.03 -4.63 6.85
CA THR A 108 3.51 -5.22 5.59
C THR A 108 5.03 -5.08 5.46
N PHE A 109 5.61 -3.96 5.89
CA PHE A 109 7.05 -3.68 5.77
C PHE A 109 7.98 -4.61 6.57
N TRP A 110 7.44 -5.45 7.47
CA TRP A 110 8.25 -6.40 8.23
C TRP A 110 9.05 -7.35 7.32
N ILE A 111 8.50 -7.74 6.16
CA ILE A 111 9.19 -8.63 5.23
C ILE A 111 10.43 -7.95 4.67
N SER A 112 10.38 -6.63 4.42
CA SER A 112 11.51 -5.84 3.93
C SER A 112 12.68 -5.86 4.91
N PHE A 113 12.42 -5.86 6.22
CA PHE A 113 13.46 -5.99 7.24
C PHE A 113 14.08 -7.39 7.31
N ARG A 114 13.39 -8.41 6.79
CA ARG A 114 13.90 -9.79 6.71
C ARG A 114 14.69 -10.05 5.41
N ILE A 115 14.61 -9.16 4.43
CA ILE A 115 15.34 -9.32 3.17
C ILE A 115 16.83 -9.04 3.42
N GLU A 116 17.62 -10.09 3.49
CA GLU A 116 19.07 -9.97 3.55
C GLU A 116 19.67 -9.95 2.15
N ARG A 117 20.58 -8.99 1.89
CA ARG A 117 21.36 -8.92 0.65
C ARG A 117 20.51 -9.03 -0.64
N LEU A 118 19.32 -8.42 -0.62
CA LEU A 118 18.34 -8.44 -1.72
C LEU A 118 17.81 -9.84 -2.11
N ARG A 119 17.93 -10.83 -1.22
CA ARG A 119 17.47 -12.21 -1.45
C ARG A 119 16.05 -12.44 -0.96
N MET A 120 15.10 -11.70 -1.55
CA MET A 120 13.68 -11.78 -1.17
C MET A 120 13.12 -13.20 -1.29
N TYR A 121 13.46 -13.91 -2.37
CA TYR A 121 12.97 -15.26 -2.63
C TYR A 121 13.28 -16.25 -1.50
N LYS A 122 14.46 -16.15 -0.87
CA LYS A 122 14.84 -17.01 0.27
C LYS A 122 13.97 -16.78 1.49
N ALA A 123 13.66 -15.51 1.78
CA ALA A 123 12.79 -15.18 2.90
C ALA A 123 11.37 -15.76 2.70
N PHE A 124 10.88 -15.80 1.47
CA PHE A 124 9.61 -16.47 1.13
C PHE A 124 9.72 -17.99 1.14
N GLU A 125 10.82 -18.55 0.63
CA GLU A 125 11.10 -19.99 0.67
C GLU A 125 11.05 -20.51 2.11
N GLU A 126 11.80 -19.90 3.04
CA GLU A 126 11.79 -20.24 4.47
C GLU A 126 10.39 -20.13 5.11
N LEU A 127 9.58 -19.15 4.66
CA LEU A 127 8.20 -19.00 5.13
C LEU A 127 7.31 -20.14 4.63
N HIS A 128 7.44 -20.51 3.36
CA HIS A 128 6.66 -21.58 2.75
C HIS A 128 7.09 -22.96 3.24
N GLU A 129 8.37 -23.17 3.55
CA GLU A 129 8.86 -24.37 4.24
C GLU A 129 8.23 -24.51 5.64
N LYS A 130 8.03 -23.40 6.35
CA LYS A 130 7.49 -23.41 7.72
C LYS A 130 5.96 -23.48 7.79
N TYR A 131 5.27 -22.73 6.94
CA TYR A 131 3.82 -22.50 7.04
C TYR A 131 3.01 -23.16 5.91
N GLY A 132 3.67 -23.73 4.90
CA GLY A 132 3.03 -24.44 3.79
C GLY A 132 2.71 -23.54 2.59
N TYR A 133 1.74 -23.95 1.77
CA TYR A 133 1.47 -23.32 0.47
C TYR A 133 0.86 -21.91 0.52
N PHE A 134 0.13 -21.59 1.58
CA PHE A 134 -0.59 -20.32 1.73
C PHE A 134 -0.11 -19.62 2.99
N VAL A 135 0.63 -18.52 2.83
CA VAL A 135 1.28 -17.84 3.95
C VAL A 135 0.90 -16.39 3.97
N ARG A 136 0.44 -15.89 5.12
CA ARG A 136 0.24 -14.45 5.29
C ARG A 136 1.58 -13.76 5.46
N VAL A 137 1.85 -12.81 4.58
CA VAL A 137 3.13 -12.09 4.48
C VAL A 137 2.97 -10.58 4.65
N GLY A 138 1.74 -10.08 4.74
CA GLY A 138 1.47 -8.68 5.05
C GLY A 138 0.06 -8.49 5.58
N SER A 139 -0.22 -7.24 5.97
CA SER A 139 -1.49 -6.91 6.63
C SER A 139 -2.70 -7.24 5.76
N GLN A 140 -2.53 -7.17 4.43
CA GLN A 140 -3.52 -7.47 3.40
C GLN A 140 -2.95 -8.37 2.28
N GLU A 141 -1.92 -9.17 2.59
CA GLU A 141 -1.14 -9.90 1.58
C GLU A 141 -0.91 -11.36 1.96
N ILE A 142 -1.14 -12.25 1.00
CA ILE A 142 -0.87 -13.69 1.09
C ILE A 142 0.11 -14.06 -0.02
N SER A 143 1.15 -14.80 0.34
CA SER A 143 2.03 -15.49 -0.58
C SER A 143 1.49 -16.90 -0.83
N ILE A 144 1.43 -17.31 -2.10
CA ILE A 144 0.84 -18.57 -2.53
C ILE A 144 1.83 -19.29 -3.44
N THR A 145 2.12 -20.56 -3.12
CA THR A 145 2.99 -21.43 -3.93
C THR A 145 2.27 -22.67 -4.48
N HIS A 146 0.95 -22.76 -4.29
CA HIS A 146 0.15 -23.86 -4.80
C HIS A 146 0.00 -23.81 -6.33
N PRO A 147 0.30 -24.88 -7.09
CA PRO A 147 0.30 -24.84 -8.56
C PRO A 147 -1.07 -24.49 -9.16
N ASN A 148 -2.17 -25.00 -8.58
CA ASN A 148 -3.52 -24.72 -9.08
C ASN A 148 -3.91 -23.23 -8.94
N ALA A 149 -3.31 -22.50 -7.98
CA ALA A 149 -3.62 -21.09 -7.77
C ALA A 149 -3.18 -20.21 -8.95
N VAL A 150 -2.25 -20.69 -9.80
CA VAL A 150 -1.85 -19.96 -11.01
C VAL A 150 -3.04 -19.78 -11.95
N VAL A 151 -3.86 -20.82 -12.12
CA VAL A 151 -5.04 -20.76 -12.97
C VAL A 151 -6.12 -19.90 -12.32
N ASP A 152 -6.34 -20.04 -11.01
CA ASP A 152 -7.35 -19.26 -10.29
C ASP A 152 -7.03 -17.75 -10.30
N ILE A 153 -5.75 -17.38 -10.18
CA ILE A 153 -5.32 -15.97 -10.07
C ILE A 153 -5.07 -15.35 -11.45
N PHE A 154 -4.45 -16.08 -12.39
CA PHE A 154 -4.02 -15.53 -13.69
C PHE A 154 -4.79 -16.08 -14.89
N GLY A 155 -5.72 -17.01 -14.68
CA GLY A 155 -6.54 -17.59 -15.73
C GLY A 155 -7.53 -16.60 -16.33
N ALA A 156 -8.14 -17.01 -17.46
CA ALA A 156 -9.06 -16.16 -18.21
C ALA A 156 -10.33 -15.78 -17.43
N GLU A 157 -10.77 -16.64 -16.51
CA GLU A 157 -11.96 -16.44 -15.66
C GLU A 157 -11.63 -15.80 -14.31
N SER A 158 -10.36 -15.43 -14.07
CA SER A 158 -9.95 -14.82 -12.82
C SER A 158 -10.63 -13.47 -12.60
N VAL A 159 -11.15 -13.29 -11.39
CA VAL A 159 -11.66 -12.00 -10.90
C VAL A 159 -10.56 -11.16 -10.23
N CYS A 160 -9.36 -11.71 -10.05
CA CYS A 160 -8.26 -11.06 -9.36
C CYS A 160 -7.68 -9.92 -10.22
N GLN A 161 -7.79 -8.70 -9.71
CA GLN A 161 -7.15 -7.53 -10.31
C GLN A 161 -5.76 -7.30 -9.72
N LYS A 162 -4.92 -6.55 -10.44
CA LYS A 162 -3.60 -6.19 -9.92
C LYS A 162 -3.72 -5.29 -8.70
N SER A 163 -2.86 -5.53 -7.72
CA SER A 163 -2.78 -4.80 -6.45
C SER A 163 -2.62 -3.28 -6.63
N PRO A 164 -3.11 -2.47 -5.66
CA PRO A 164 -2.78 -1.05 -5.52
C PRO A 164 -1.29 -0.71 -5.60
N TRP A 165 -0.42 -1.67 -5.27
CA TRP A 165 1.03 -1.51 -5.35
C TRP A 165 1.51 -1.03 -6.73
N TYR A 166 0.85 -1.42 -7.82
CA TYR A 166 1.19 -0.98 -9.17
C TYR A 166 0.98 0.52 -9.43
N ASP A 167 0.25 1.23 -8.56
CA ASP A 167 0.12 2.68 -8.66
C ASP A 167 1.38 3.43 -8.24
N ILE A 168 2.38 2.77 -7.64
CA ILE A 168 3.67 3.37 -7.26
C ILE A 168 4.40 4.01 -8.45
N SER A 169 4.16 3.49 -9.66
CA SER A 169 4.80 3.96 -10.87
C SER A 169 4.07 5.17 -11.49
N LYS A 170 2.96 5.66 -10.93
CA LYS A 170 2.26 6.82 -11.49
C LYS A 170 3.17 8.07 -11.55
N PRO A 171 3.05 8.90 -12.61
CA PRO A 171 2.04 8.85 -13.67
C PRO A 171 2.41 7.93 -14.85
N GLN A 172 3.45 7.08 -14.74
CA GLN A 172 3.82 6.15 -15.80
C GLN A 172 2.64 5.25 -16.15
N ASP A 173 2.37 5.14 -17.44
CA ASP A 173 1.26 4.37 -17.96
C ASP A 173 1.72 3.33 -19.00
N SER A 174 1.72 2.07 -18.59
CA SER A 174 2.10 0.93 -19.42
C SER A 174 1.07 -0.19 -19.34
N VAL A 175 1.12 -1.10 -20.31
CA VAL A 175 0.27 -2.30 -20.31
C VAL A 175 0.45 -3.12 -19.02
N LEU A 176 1.66 -3.17 -18.47
CA LEU A 176 1.95 -3.91 -17.25
C LEU A 176 1.38 -3.24 -15.99
N LEU A 177 1.25 -1.91 -15.99
CA LEU A 177 0.80 -1.13 -14.83
C LEU A 177 -0.73 -0.96 -14.77
N ARG A 178 -1.46 -1.09 -15.89
CA ARG A 178 -2.93 -1.03 -15.88
C ARG A 178 -3.51 -2.21 -15.09
N ARG A 179 -4.25 -1.87 -14.01
CA ARG A 179 -4.77 -2.81 -13.01
C ARG A 179 -6.09 -3.49 -13.36
N THR A 180 -7.01 -2.73 -13.96
CA THR A 180 -8.35 -3.23 -14.34
C THR A 180 -8.32 -3.93 -15.70
N PHE A 181 -9.10 -4.99 -15.86
CA PHE A 181 -9.21 -5.74 -17.12
C PHE A 181 -9.54 -4.86 -18.33
N ALA A 182 -10.50 -3.94 -18.21
CA ALA A 182 -10.90 -3.04 -19.29
C ALA A 182 -9.74 -2.17 -19.80
N LYS A 183 -9.10 -1.40 -18.89
CA LYS A 183 -7.96 -0.53 -19.24
C LYS A 183 -6.75 -1.34 -19.73
N HIS A 184 -6.53 -2.54 -19.19
CA HIS A 184 -5.48 -3.43 -19.66
C HIS A 184 -5.75 -3.92 -21.09
N SER A 185 -6.97 -4.34 -21.39
CA SER A 185 -7.40 -4.79 -22.72
C SER A 185 -7.22 -3.71 -23.78
N GLU A 186 -7.68 -2.49 -23.48
CA GLU A 186 -7.50 -1.31 -24.33
C GLU A 186 -6.03 -1.08 -24.68
N ARG A 187 -5.16 -1.04 -23.66
CA ARG A 187 -3.72 -0.82 -23.87
C ARG A 187 -3.06 -1.99 -24.59
N ARG A 188 -3.46 -3.23 -24.28
CA ARG A 188 -2.94 -4.46 -24.89
C ARG A 188 -3.26 -4.52 -26.38
N ALA A 189 -4.43 -4.06 -26.82
CA ALA A 189 -4.82 -4.07 -28.23
C ALA A 189 -3.82 -3.32 -29.13
N ILE A 190 -3.20 -2.25 -28.62
CA ILE A 190 -2.14 -1.51 -29.32
C ILE A 190 -0.87 -2.38 -29.43
N TRP A 191 -0.44 -2.98 -28.33
CA TRP A 191 0.75 -3.84 -28.28
C TRP A 191 0.63 -5.11 -29.12
N THR A 192 -0.56 -5.72 -29.19
CA THR A 192 -0.83 -6.91 -30.01
C THR A 192 -0.45 -6.70 -31.48
N ARG A 193 -0.58 -5.47 -32.00
CA ARG A 193 -0.18 -5.15 -33.38
C ARG A 193 1.33 -5.18 -33.55
N ALA A 194 2.07 -4.64 -32.58
CA ALA A 194 3.54 -4.62 -32.57
C ALA A 194 4.14 -6.02 -32.43
N PHE A 195 3.47 -6.93 -31.72
CA PHE A 195 3.88 -8.33 -31.59
C PHE A 195 3.20 -9.27 -32.58
N SER A 196 2.63 -8.76 -33.68
CA SER A 196 2.08 -9.60 -34.74
C SER A 196 3.19 -10.33 -35.50
N VAL A 197 2.88 -11.51 -36.06
CA VAL A 197 3.84 -12.29 -36.87
C VAL A 197 4.48 -11.44 -37.97
N LYS A 198 3.69 -10.59 -38.63
CA LYS A 198 4.18 -9.66 -39.66
C LYS A 198 5.18 -8.64 -39.10
N ALA A 199 4.88 -8.04 -37.96
CA ALA A 199 5.77 -7.07 -37.32
C ALA A 199 7.07 -7.74 -36.85
N VAL A 200 6.98 -8.92 -36.23
CA VAL A 200 8.14 -9.70 -35.75
C VAL A 200 9.08 -10.08 -36.89
N ARG A 201 8.55 -10.56 -38.03
CA ARG A 201 9.37 -10.82 -39.23
C ARG A 201 10.08 -9.56 -39.74
N GLY A 202 9.43 -8.40 -39.67
CA GLY A 202 10.05 -7.12 -40.01
C GLY A 202 11.13 -6.66 -39.00
N TYR A 203 11.08 -7.14 -37.75
CA TYR A 203 12.16 -6.93 -36.78
C TYR A 203 13.34 -7.84 -37.05
N GLU A 204 13.10 -9.11 -37.40
CA GLU A 204 14.13 -10.09 -37.72
C GLU A 204 15.11 -9.60 -38.80
N THR A 205 14.59 -9.02 -39.89
CA THR A 205 15.45 -8.44 -40.95
C THR A 205 16.36 -7.32 -40.44
N ARG A 206 15.91 -6.53 -39.46
CA ARG A 206 16.74 -5.50 -38.85
C ARG A 206 17.79 -6.11 -37.93
N PHE A 207 17.40 -7.10 -37.12
CA PHE A 207 18.30 -7.79 -36.21
C PHE A 207 19.47 -8.46 -36.95
N THR A 208 19.19 -9.21 -38.02
CA THR A 208 20.23 -9.89 -38.80
C THR A 208 21.25 -8.93 -39.43
N HIS A 209 20.86 -7.68 -39.70
CA HIS A 209 21.78 -6.66 -40.20
C HIS A 209 22.60 -5.98 -39.08
N THR A 210 22.02 -5.77 -37.90
CA THR A 210 22.71 -5.10 -36.77
C THR A 210 23.55 -6.03 -35.90
N GLU A 211 23.17 -7.31 -35.78
CA GLU A 211 23.86 -8.28 -34.92
C GLU A 211 25.35 -8.40 -35.26
N PRO A 212 25.78 -8.61 -36.53
CA PRO A 212 27.20 -8.77 -36.84
C PRO A 212 28.01 -7.51 -36.51
N ARG A 213 27.42 -6.33 -36.73
CA ARG A 213 28.06 -5.04 -36.42
C ARG A 213 28.26 -4.87 -34.92
N CYS A 214 27.25 -5.21 -34.13
CA CYS A 214 27.34 -5.13 -32.67
C CYS A 214 28.37 -6.13 -32.12
N SER A 215 28.32 -7.38 -32.59
CA SER A 215 29.29 -8.43 -32.26
C SER A 215 30.73 -7.98 -32.57
N GLN A 216 30.97 -7.48 -33.78
CA GLN A 216 32.29 -7.01 -34.18
C GLN A 216 32.78 -5.81 -33.34
N SER A 217 31.89 -4.87 -33.02
CA SER A 217 32.22 -3.74 -32.14
C SER A 217 32.57 -4.18 -30.72
N LEU A 218 31.90 -5.20 -30.19
CA LEU A 218 32.22 -5.78 -28.87
C LEU A 218 33.54 -6.55 -28.88
N MET A 219 33.84 -7.30 -29.94
CA MET A 219 35.14 -7.97 -30.12
C MET A 219 36.30 -6.97 -30.22
N ASN A 220 36.05 -5.82 -30.86
CA ASN A 220 37.04 -4.77 -31.04
C ASN A 220 37.11 -3.79 -29.85
N PHE A 221 36.33 -4.01 -28.78
CA PHE A 221 36.27 -3.09 -27.64
C PHE A 221 37.60 -3.12 -26.85
N PRO A 222 38.21 -1.96 -26.57
CA PRO A 222 39.47 -1.91 -25.83
C PRO A 222 39.28 -2.45 -24.40
N GLY A 223 40.02 -3.50 -24.06
CA GLY A 223 39.89 -4.26 -22.81
C GLY A 223 39.39 -5.70 -22.98
N ASN A 224 39.00 -6.10 -24.20
CA ASN A 224 38.61 -7.48 -24.52
C ASN A 224 39.79 -8.35 -25.03
N ARG A 225 41.01 -8.03 -24.60
CA ARG A 225 42.25 -8.79 -24.84
C ARG A 225 42.89 -9.18 -23.52
#